data_AF-A0A9D8ENS8-F1
#
_entry.id   AF-A0A9D8ENS8-F1
#
_cell.length_a   1.000
_cell.length_b   1.000
_cell.length_c   1.000
_cell.angle_alpha   90.00
_cell.angle_beta   90.00
_cell.angle_gamma   90.00
#
_symmetry.space_group_name_H-M   'P 1'
#
loop_
_entity.id
_entity.type
_entity.pdbx_description
1 polymer ?
#
loop_
_entity_poly.entity_id
_entity_poly.type
_entity_poly.pdbx_seq_one_letter_code
_entity_poly.pdbx_strand_id
1 'polypeptide(L)'
;MAFNGRKILNTMIIAAILVIFVVSFSSCQKAKTVEETTAQVTAEATTEATAGETAPATEAVELPENAVVSVKVDAAPAIDGKIDDIWAQATATEISTSGGTNTESTTVILKSVYTDDQVFFLAQWDDPGDSKQRAPWQKQDDGTWKKLTTSDKSDENTYYEDKLAMIWNINDSISGFNEAGCMITCHAGEAEKAYGNKYTQNEGELGDIWHWKRVRTGTVGQVDDQYLDSTRYSEDTKEAGRHSDPKDSGGYADNQTEDKSGPAFTGPNQPANDSGEYWILDNEKQDFADTY
;
A
#
# COMPACT_ATOMS: atom_id res chain seq x y z
N MET A 1 -12.71 -6.59 -39.59
CA MET A 1 -12.06 -7.43 -38.56
C MET A 1 -12.20 -6.69 -37.25
N ALA A 2 -13.12 -7.12 -36.40
CA ALA A 2 -13.27 -6.55 -35.06
C ALA A 2 -12.19 -7.18 -34.17
N PHE A 3 -11.25 -6.37 -33.69
CA PHE A 3 -10.33 -6.79 -32.65
C PHE A 3 -11.11 -6.94 -31.36
N ASN A 4 -11.34 -8.19 -30.94
CA ASN A 4 -11.81 -8.52 -29.61
C ASN A 4 -10.65 -8.26 -28.66
N GLY A 5 -10.51 -7.01 -28.21
CA GLY A 5 -9.58 -6.63 -27.16
C GLY A 5 -10.01 -7.33 -25.87
N ARG A 6 -9.21 -8.30 -25.42
CA ARG A 6 -9.37 -8.92 -24.11
C ARG A 6 -9.07 -7.83 -23.10
N LYS A 7 -10.09 -7.27 -22.45
CA LYS A 7 -9.89 -6.42 -21.27
C LYS A 7 -9.19 -7.28 -20.21
N ILE A 8 -7.98 -6.90 -19.84
CA ILE A 8 -7.24 -7.52 -18.74
C ILE A 8 -7.67 -6.76 -17.49
N LEU A 9 -8.26 -7.48 -16.54
CA LEU A 9 -8.67 -6.94 -15.26
C LEU A 9 -7.52 -7.19 -14.28
N ASN A 10 -6.87 -6.12 -13.81
CA ASN A 10 -5.91 -6.26 -12.73
C ASN A 10 -6.69 -6.55 -11.44
N THR A 11 -6.27 -7.59 -10.73
CA THR A 11 -6.88 -8.04 -9.47
C THR A 11 -5.78 -8.17 -8.43
N MET A 12 -5.97 -7.53 -7.28
CA MET A 12 -4.96 -7.49 -6.22
C MET A 12 -5.63 -7.61 -4.86
N ILE A 13 -5.02 -8.42 -3.98
CA ILE A 13 -5.42 -8.55 -2.59
C ILE A 13 -4.30 -8.00 -1.69
N ILE A 14 -4.60 -7.02 -0.84
CA ILE A 14 -3.69 -6.51 0.21
C ILE A 14 -4.05 -7.18 1.51
N ALA A 15 -3.05 -7.53 2.34
CA ALA A 15 -3.23 -7.89 3.74
C ALA A 15 -2.35 -6.98 4.61
N ALA A 16 -2.88 -6.46 5.71
CA ALA A 16 -2.10 -5.78 6.75
C ALA A 16 -2.38 -6.42 8.12
N ILE A 17 -1.34 -6.60 8.94
CA ILE A 17 -1.46 -7.09 10.33
C ILE A 17 -1.71 -5.89 11.23
N LEU A 18 -2.82 -5.91 11.97
CA LEU A 18 -3.16 -4.89 12.95
C LEU A 18 -2.35 -5.12 14.23
N VAL A 19 -1.15 -4.55 14.32
CA VAL A 19 -0.35 -4.60 15.56
C VAL A 19 -0.87 -3.54 16.53
N ILE A 20 -1.68 -3.95 17.51
CA ILE A 20 -2.07 -3.08 18.64
C ILE A 20 -0.84 -2.89 19.53
N PHE A 21 -0.09 -1.81 19.31
CA PHE A 21 0.94 -1.38 20.26
C PHE A 21 0.28 -0.80 21.52
N VAL A 22 0.12 -1.62 22.55
CA VAL A 22 -0.13 -1.12 23.92
C VAL A 22 1.19 -0.57 24.44
N VAL A 23 1.43 0.73 24.23
CA VAL A 23 2.54 1.44 24.88
C VAL A 23 2.22 1.52 26.38
N SER A 24 2.66 0.51 27.13
CA SER A 24 2.64 0.54 28.58
C SER A 24 3.77 1.47 29.05
N PHE A 25 3.43 2.71 29.42
CA PHE A 25 4.34 3.59 30.13
C PHE A 25 4.67 2.97 31.49
N SER A 26 5.77 2.24 31.57
CA SER A 26 6.35 1.77 32.82
C SER A 26 7.07 2.93 33.51
N SER A 27 6.30 3.80 34.17
CA SER A 27 6.85 4.77 35.12
C SER A 27 7.31 4.03 36.37
N CYS A 28 8.62 3.90 36.51
CA CYS A 28 9.28 3.43 37.71
C CYS A 28 9.26 4.56 38.74
N GLN A 29 8.26 4.55 39.64
CA GLN A 29 8.36 5.28 40.91
C GLN A 29 7.98 4.36 42.07
N LYS A 30 8.98 4.17 42.94
CA LYS A 30 8.93 3.43 44.20
C LYS A 30 8.12 4.26 45.20
N ALA A 31 6.88 3.86 45.48
CA ALA A 31 6.05 4.46 46.54
C ALA A 31 5.96 3.52 47.75
N LYS A 32 5.98 4.13 48.93
CA LYS A 32 6.18 3.55 50.26
C LYS A 32 5.09 2.54 50.67
N THR A 33 5.55 1.51 51.37
CA THR A 33 4.77 0.63 52.24
C THR A 33 3.90 1.46 53.19
N VAL A 34 2.60 1.24 53.15
CA VAL A 34 1.65 1.62 54.21
C VAL A 34 0.99 0.34 54.68
N GLU A 35 1.06 0.10 55.98
CA GLU A 35 0.45 -1.04 56.67
C GLU A 35 -1.07 -1.07 56.45
N GLU A 36 -1.57 -2.22 56.02
CA GLU A 36 -2.99 -2.48 55.88
C GLU A 36 -3.52 -3.06 57.20
N THR A 37 -4.21 -2.24 57.98
CA THR A 37 -4.95 -2.67 59.17
C THR A 37 -6.20 -3.43 58.73
N THR A 38 -6.25 -4.72 59.05
CA THR A 38 -7.40 -5.60 58.80
C THR A 38 -8.65 -5.10 59.52
N ALA A 39 -9.64 -4.60 58.78
CA ALA A 39 -11.00 -4.40 59.28
C ALA A 39 -11.92 -5.42 58.60
N GLN A 40 -12.36 -6.38 59.40
CA GLN A 40 -13.27 -7.46 59.03
C GLN A 40 -14.69 -6.87 58.95
N VAL A 41 -15.23 -6.69 57.74
CA VAL A 41 -16.64 -6.35 57.53
C VAL A 41 -17.38 -7.61 57.07
N THR A 42 -18.28 -8.04 57.92
CA THR A 42 -19.21 -9.17 57.71
C THR A 42 -20.15 -8.83 56.54
N ALA A 43 -20.13 -9.63 55.48
CA ALA A 43 -21.09 -9.53 54.39
C ALA A 43 -22.40 -10.23 54.78
N GLU A 44 -23.48 -9.46 54.96
CA GLU A 44 -24.84 -9.99 54.86
C GLU A 44 -25.25 -9.94 53.39
N ALA A 45 -25.60 -11.11 52.85
CA ALA A 45 -26.06 -11.26 51.48
C ALA A 45 -27.52 -10.85 51.36
N THR A 46 -27.78 -9.67 50.81
CA THR A 46 -29.08 -9.30 50.23
C THR A 46 -29.06 -9.64 48.75
N THR A 47 -29.91 -10.60 48.37
CA THR A 47 -30.17 -10.96 46.96
C THR A 47 -31.20 -9.97 46.39
N GLU A 48 -30.71 -8.94 45.71
CA GLU A 48 -31.55 -8.07 44.88
C GLU A 48 -31.37 -8.49 43.42
N ALA A 49 -32.42 -9.08 42.85
CA ALA A 49 -32.46 -9.45 41.45
C ALA A 49 -32.44 -8.17 40.59
N THR A 50 -31.30 -7.88 39.99
CA THR A 50 -31.15 -6.78 39.04
C THR A 50 -31.88 -7.15 37.75
N ALA A 51 -32.95 -6.42 37.46
CA ALA A 51 -33.60 -6.43 36.16
C ALA A 51 -32.59 -6.07 35.07
N GLY A 52 -32.66 -6.80 33.95
CA GLY A 52 -31.68 -6.76 32.88
C GLY A 52 -31.34 -5.35 32.40
N GLU A 53 -30.05 -5.02 32.48
CA GLU A 53 -29.44 -3.92 31.78
C GLU A 53 -29.64 -4.15 30.28
N THR A 54 -30.56 -3.39 29.69
CA THR A 54 -30.79 -3.44 28.25
C THR A 54 -29.60 -2.76 27.60
N ALA A 55 -28.81 -3.51 26.84
CA ALA A 55 -27.68 -2.97 26.09
C ALA A 55 -28.14 -1.72 25.30
N PRO A 56 -27.40 -0.60 25.37
CA PRO A 56 -27.80 0.60 24.64
C PRO A 56 -27.91 0.27 23.15
N ALA A 57 -29.04 0.65 22.56
CA ALA A 57 -29.26 0.51 21.13
C ALA A 57 -28.13 1.26 20.41
N THR A 58 -27.35 0.54 19.61
CA THR A 58 -26.30 1.09 18.78
C THR A 58 -26.96 2.05 17.79
N GLU A 59 -26.71 3.35 17.91
CA GLU A 59 -27.16 4.31 16.92
C GLU A 59 -26.55 3.92 15.56
N ALA A 60 -27.40 3.83 14.54
CA ALA A 60 -26.95 3.52 13.19
C ALA A 60 -26.09 4.69 12.68
N VAL A 61 -24.81 4.43 12.44
CA VAL A 61 -23.92 5.40 11.80
C VAL A 61 -24.34 5.52 10.34
N GLU A 62 -24.76 6.71 9.91
CA GLU A 62 -24.92 6.99 8.48
C GLU A 62 -23.53 7.05 7.83
N LEU A 63 -23.30 6.16 6.88
CA LEU A 63 -22.05 6.09 6.14
C LEU A 63 -22.12 7.01 4.91
N PRO A 64 -20.99 7.64 4.53
CA PRO A 64 -20.93 8.37 3.27
C PRO A 64 -21.15 7.42 2.08
N GLU A 65 -21.62 7.96 0.95
CA GLU A 65 -21.97 7.19 -0.26
C GLU A 65 -20.81 6.32 -0.78
N ASN A 66 -19.58 6.79 -0.62
CA ASN A 66 -18.35 6.11 -1.04
C ASN A 66 -17.62 5.40 0.11
N ALA A 67 -18.31 5.09 1.22
CA ALA A 67 -17.71 4.33 2.31
C ALA A 67 -17.26 2.94 1.83
N VAL A 68 -16.05 2.55 2.23
CA VAL A 68 -15.57 1.18 2.09
C VAL A 68 -15.80 0.48 3.42
N VAL A 69 -16.77 -0.43 3.46
CA VAL A 69 -17.10 -1.19 4.67
C VAL A 69 -16.37 -2.52 4.65
N SER A 70 -15.57 -2.78 5.68
CA SER A 70 -14.91 -4.07 5.86
C SER A 70 -15.85 -5.05 6.55
N VAL A 71 -15.97 -6.26 6.01
CA VAL A 71 -16.85 -7.33 6.55
C VAL A 71 -16.02 -8.36 7.33
N LYS A 72 -16.46 -8.71 8.54
CA LYS A 72 -15.78 -9.73 9.33
C LYS A 72 -15.93 -11.11 8.67
N VAL A 73 -14.83 -11.86 8.60
CA VAL A 73 -14.78 -13.23 8.08
C VAL A 73 -14.01 -14.14 9.02
N ASP A 74 -14.36 -15.43 9.03
CA ASP A 74 -13.74 -16.42 9.94
C ASP A 74 -12.33 -16.85 9.52
N ALA A 75 -12.00 -16.70 8.23
CA ALA A 75 -10.72 -17.11 7.67
C ALA A 75 -10.19 -16.06 6.68
N ALA A 76 -8.87 -15.88 6.70
CA ALA A 76 -8.18 -14.98 5.77
C ALA A 76 -8.33 -15.47 4.31
N PRO A 77 -8.57 -14.56 3.34
CA PRO A 77 -8.48 -14.88 1.93
C PRO A 77 -7.04 -15.22 1.52
N ALA A 78 -6.88 -15.98 0.44
CA ALA A 78 -5.56 -16.21 -0.15
C ALA A 78 -5.03 -14.92 -0.82
N ILE A 79 -3.74 -14.66 -0.72
CA ILE A 79 -3.07 -13.52 -1.38
C ILE A 79 -2.43 -14.00 -2.68
N ASP A 80 -3.26 -14.37 -3.66
CA ASP A 80 -2.80 -14.97 -4.92
C ASP A 80 -3.38 -14.28 -6.17
N GLY A 81 -4.13 -13.19 -5.99
CA GLY A 81 -4.78 -12.43 -7.06
C GLY A 81 -6.02 -13.10 -7.65
N LYS A 82 -6.50 -14.21 -7.08
CA LYS A 82 -7.78 -14.82 -7.47
C LYS A 82 -8.92 -14.29 -6.61
N ILE A 83 -10.11 -14.20 -7.21
CA ILE A 83 -11.32 -13.75 -6.50
C ILE A 83 -12.04 -14.98 -5.98
N ASP A 84 -11.88 -15.24 -4.69
CA ASP A 84 -12.60 -16.30 -3.98
C ASP A 84 -14.03 -15.87 -3.59
N ASP A 85 -14.89 -16.85 -3.30
CA ASP A 85 -16.30 -16.65 -2.92
C ASP A 85 -16.47 -15.77 -1.68
N ILE A 86 -15.45 -15.69 -0.82
CA ILE A 86 -15.44 -14.83 0.38
C ILE A 86 -15.74 -13.36 0.05
N TRP A 87 -15.30 -12.88 -1.12
CA TRP A 87 -15.49 -11.51 -1.57
C TRP A 87 -16.94 -11.20 -1.97
N ALA A 88 -17.81 -12.21 -2.13
CA ALA A 88 -19.24 -11.99 -2.34
C ALA A 88 -19.94 -11.45 -1.07
N GLN A 89 -19.32 -11.59 0.10
CA GLN A 89 -19.85 -11.09 1.37
C GLN A 89 -19.64 -9.58 1.55
N ALA A 90 -18.65 -9.00 0.87
CA ALA A 90 -18.33 -7.57 0.95
C ALA A 90 -19.00 -6.78 -0.18
N THR A 91 -19.60 -5.64 0.19
CA THR A 91 -20.13 -4.67 -0.76
C THR A 91 -18.99 -4.06 -1.58
N ALA A 92 -19.19 -3.95 -2.88
CA ALA A 92 -18.27 -3.25 -3.77
C ALA A 92 -18.47 -1.73 -3.66
N THR A 93 -17.39 -1.00 -3.44
CA THR A 93 -17.35 0.46 -3.54
C THR A 93 -16.64 0.83 -4.84
N GLU A 94 -17.29 1.63 -5.68
CA GLU A 94 -16.71 2.14 -6.92
C GLU A 94 -16.03 3.49 -6.68
N ILE A 95 -14.74 3.57 -7.00
CA ILE A 95 -13.92 4.76 -6.81
C ILE A 95 -13.43 5.22 -8.19
N SER A 96 -13.92 6.37 -8.63
CA SER A 96 -13.46 6.98 -9.88
C SER A 96 -12.08 7.61 -9.68
N THR A 97 -11.15 7.34 -10.60
CA THR A 97 -9.81 7.94 -10.63
C THR A 97 -9.63 8.76 -11.90
N SER A 98 -8.69 9.71 -11.89
CA SER A 98 -8.42 10.58 -13.02
C SER A 98 -6.96 11.01 -13.06
N GLY A 99 -6.48 11.46 -14.23
CA GLY A 99 -5.13 11.95 -14.42
C GLY A 99 -4.09 10.86 -14.70
N GLY A 100 -4.54 9.69 -15.16
CA GLY A 100 -3.65 8.58 -15.54
C GLY A 100 -3.04 8.78 -16.93
N THR A 101 -1.79 8.34 -17.12
CA THR A 101 -1.08 8.49 -18.40
C THR A 101 -1.53 7.49 -19.48
N ASN A 102 -1.75 6.23 -19.10
CA ASN A 102 -2.20 5.18 -20.04
C ASN A 102 -3.71 5.26 -20.29
N THR A 103 -4.47 5.58 -19.24
CA THR A 103 -5.90 5.81 -19.30
C THR A 103 -6.19 7.05 -18.47
N GLU A 104 -6.80 8.07 -19.10
CA GLU A 104 -7.12 9.36 -18.47
C GLU A 104 -7.92 9.19 -17.16
N SER A 105 -8.82 8.20 -17.12
CA SER A 105 -9.58 7.81 -15.93
C SER A 105 -9.90 6.32 -15.94
N THR A 106 -9.97 5.72 -14.77
CA THR A 106 -10.49 4.35 -14.58
C THR A 106 -11.29 4.28 -13.29
N THR A 107 -12.16 3.27 -13.17
CA THR A 107 -12.89 2.99 -11.93
C THR A 107 -12.21 1.84 -11.21
N VAL A 108 -11.82 2.09 -9.97
CA VAL A 108 -11.36 1.05 -9.04
C VAL A 108 -12.58 0.51 -8.30
N ILE A 109 -12.80 -0.79 -8.39
CA ILE A 109 -13.76 -1.51 -7.55
C ILE A 109 -12.99 -2.00 -6.32
N LEU A 110 -13.39 -1.52 -5.15
CA LEU A 110 -12.75 -1.86 -3.88
C LEU A 110 -13.73 -2.64 -3.00
N LYS A 111 -13.26 -3.75 -2.43
CA LYS A 111 -13.95 -4.51 -1.40
C LYS A 111 -13.01 -4.72 -0.22
N SER A 112 -13.56 -4.85 0.98
CA SER A 112 -12.76 -5.17 2.16
C SER A 112 -13.40 -6.24 3.04
N VAL A 113 -12.56 -7.13 3.56
CA VAL A 113 -12.92 -8.09 4.62
C VAL A 113 -11.85 -8.04 5.70
N TYR A 114 -12.16 -8.51 6.90
CA TYR A 114 -11.18 -8.54 8.00
C TYR A 114 -11.38 -9.77 8.90
N THR A 115 -10.29 -10.25 9.49
CA THR A 115 -10.28 -11.25 10.58
C THR A 115 -10.09 -10.53 11.92
N ASP A 116 -9.73 -11.23 12.98
CA ASP A 116 -9.50 -10.58 14.28
C ASP A 116 -8.27 -9.64 14.29
N ASP A 117 -7.27 -9.92 13.47
CA ASP A 117 -5.95 -9.26 13.48
C ASP A 117 -5.46 -8.80 12.11
N GLN A 118 -6.24 -9.02 11.04
CA GLN A 118 -5.85 -8.65 9.68
C GLN A 118 -7.00 -7.99 8.93
N VAL A 119 -6.67 -7.00 8.11
CA VAL A 119 -7.59 -6.41 7.14
C VAL A 119 -7.12 -6.73 5.73
N PHE A 120 -8.08 -7.03 4.87
CA PHE A 120 -7.87 -7.38 3.48
C PHE A 120 -8.62 -6.46 2.54
N PHE A 121 -7.99 -6.13 1.41
CA PHE A 121 -8.59 -5.31 0.37
C PHE A 121 -8.48 -6.01 -0.97
N LEU A 122 -9.60 -6.17 -1.67
CA LEU A 122 -9.64 -6.57 -3.06
C LEU A 122 -9.84 -5.33 -3.91
N ALA A 123 -8.80 -4.92 -4.64
CA ALA A 123 -8.85 -3.84 -5.61
C ALA A 123 -8.84 -4.41 -7.04
N GLN A 124 -9.79 -3.94 -7.86
CA GLN A 124 -9.92 -4.33 -9.26
C GLN A 124 -10.09 -3.11 -10.14
N TRP A 125 -9.43 -3.07 -11.30
CA TRP A 125 -9.62 -2.02 -12.29
C TRP A 125 -9.32 -2.54 -13.70
N ASP A 126 -9.98 -1.93 -14.69
CA ASP A 126 -9.66 -2.16 -16.10
C ASP A 126 -8.28 -1.57 -16.41
N ASP A 127 -7.36 -2.40 -16.90
CA ASP A 127 -6.03 -1.98 -17.32
C ASP A 127 -5.63 -2.66 -18.64
N PRO A 128 -5.86 -1.99 -19.79
CA PRO A 128 -5.42 -2.50 -21.08
C PRO A 128 -3.89 -2.39 -21.28
N GLY A 129 -3.18 -1.64 -20.43
CA GLY A 129 -1.74 -1.39 -20.56
C GLY A 129 -0.87 -2.49 -19.95
N ASP A 130 -1.28 -3.07 -18.82
CA ASP A 130 -0.51 -4.06 -18.04
C ASP A 130 0.95 -3.62 -17.87
N SER A 131 1.14 -2.44 -17.27
CA SER A 131 2.46 -1.81 -17.20
C SER A 131 3.37 -2.62 -16.27
N LYS A 132 4.35 -3.27 -16.88
CA LYS A 132 5.30 -4.16 -16.18
C LYS A 132 6.75 -4.03 -16.67
N GLN A 133 7.01 -3.09 -17.57
CA GLN A 133 8.32 -2.84 -18.17
C GLN A 133 9.10 -1.81 -17.37
N ARG A 134 9.31 -2.04 -16.07
CA ARG A 134 10.02 -1.09 -15.21
C ARG A 134 11.49 -0.97 -15.60
N ALA A 135 11.83 0.04 -16.39
CA ALA A 135 13.19 0.38 -16.84
C ALA A 135 14.06 -0.84 -17.23
N PRO A 136 13.63 -1.68 -18.20
CA PRO A 136 14.31 -2.91 -18.57
C PRO A 136 15.64 -2.63 -19.26
N TRP A 137 16.55 -3.61 -19.22
CA TRP A 137 17.77 -3.60 -20.02
C TRP A 137 17.49 -4.10 -21.43
N GLN A 138 18.07 -3.43 -22.43
CA GLN A 138 18.02 -3.81 -23.83
C GLN A 138 19.43 -3.89 -24.42
N LYS A 139 19.75 -5.04 -25.02
CA LYS A 139 20.97 -5.23 -25.80
C LYS A 139 20.91 -4.38 -27.08
N GLN A 140 21.99 -3.66 -27.37
CA GLN A 140 22.12 -2.81 -28.57
C GLN A 140 22.90 -3.56 -29.67
N ASP A 141 22.74 -3.13 -30.92
CA ASP A 141 23.42 -3.73 -32.09
C ASP A 141 24.96 -3.68 -32.01
N ASP A 142 25.51 -2.72 -31.27
CA ASP A 142 26.96 -2.56 -31.05
C ASP A 142 27.52 -3.44 -29.92
N GLY A 143 26.67 -4.26 -29.31
CA GLY A 143 27.04 -5.15 -28.20
C GLY A 143 26.95 -4.49 -26.83
N THR A 144 26.57 -3.22 -26.70
CA THR A 144 26.37 -2.56 -25.41
C THR A 144 24.99 -2.85 -24.82
N TRP A 145 24.80 -2.52 -23.53
CA TRP A 145 23.51 -2.60 -22.84
C TRP A 145 22.98 -1.20 -22.54
N LYS A 146 21.68 -1.01 -22.71
CA LYS A 146 20.99 0.24 -22.42
C LYS A 146 19.79 0.00 -21.52
N LYS A 147 19.70 0.75 -20.42
CA LYS A 147 18.48 0.81 -19.60
C LYS A 147 17.45 1.67 -20.33
N LEU A 148 16.28 1.11 -20.63
CA LEU A 148 15.23 1.83 -21.34
C LEU A 148 14.58 2.86 -20.43
N THR A 149 14.53 4.09 -20.94
CA THR A 149 13.84 5.24 -20.33
C THR A 149 13.46 6.20 -21.44
N THR A 150 12.35 6.90 -21.26
CA THR A 150 11.86 8.00 -22.10
C THR A 150 11.97 9.36 -21.41
N SER A 151 12.25 9.37 -20.10
CA SER A 151 12.52 10.58 -19.32
C SER A 151 13.87 10.54 -18.61
N ASP A 152 14.44 11.72 -18.39
CA ASP A 152 15.58 12.00 -17.51
C ASP A 152 15.14 12.56 -16.14
N LYS A 153 13.83 12.72 -15.92
CA LYS A 153 13.19 13.23 -14.69
C LYS A 153 12.35 12.14 -14.01
N SER A 154 11.62 12.53 -12.96
CA SER A 154 10.77 11.65 -12.13
C SER A 154 9.36 11.40 -12.70
N ASP A 155 9.21 11.46 -14.02
CA ASP A 155 7.93 11.41 -14.76
C ASP A 155 7.91 10.32 -15.86
N GLU A 156 8.75 9.28 -15.72
CA GLU A 156 8.73 8.11 -16.59
C GLU A 156 7.39 7.35 -16.50
N ASN A 157 6.74 7.16 -17.65
CA ASN A 157 5.46 6.46 -17.76
C ASN A 157 5.40 5.41 -18.89
N THR A 158 6.43 5.33 -19.73
CA THR A 158 6.53 4.37 -20.84
C THR A 158 7.14 3.05 -20.36
N TYR A 159 8.34 3.12 -19.77
CA TYR A 159 9.07 1.99 -19.22
C TYR A 159 8.89 1.95 -17.70
N TYR A 160 7.64 1.76 -17.29
CA TYR A 160 7.27 1.78 -15.87
C TYR A 160 6.33 0.63 -15.49
N GLU A 161 5.76 0.74 -14.30
CA GLU A 161 4.91 -0.29 -13.71
C GLU A 161 3.58 0.29 -13.21
N ASP A 162 2.54 -0.54 -13.16
CA ASP A 162 1.29 -0.17 -12.50
C ASP A 162 1.48 -0.06 -10.99
N LYS A 163 0.73 0.84 -10.36
CA LYS A 163 0.80 1.12 -8.92
C LYS A 163 -0.58 1.39 -8.36
N LEU A 164 -0.72 1.07 -7.08
CA LEU A 164 -1.87 1.44 -6.27
C LEU A 164 -1.34 1.96 -4.94
N ALA A 165 -1.90 3.07 -4.47
CA ALA A 165 -1.59 3.63 -3.17
C ALA A 165 -2.87 3.90 -2.38
N MET A 166 -2.88 3.48 -1.12
CA MET A 166 -3.88 3.87 -0.13
C MET A 166 -3.22 4.78 0.88
N ILE A 167 -3.93 5.83 1.32
CA ILE A 167 -3.40 6.78 2.30
C ILE A 167 -4.42 6.91 3.42
N TRP A 168 -3.96 6.75 4.66
CA TRP A 168 -4.77 6.84 5.87
C TRP A 168 -4.42 8.10 6.64
N ASN A 169 -5.42 8.82 7.11
CA ASN A 169 -5.22 9.98 7.98
C ASN A 169 -4.94 9.50 9.41
N ILE A 170 -3.67 9.56 9.84
CA ILE A 170 -3.30 9.09 11.18
C ILE A 170 -3.87 10.07 12.21
N ASN A 171 -4.62 9.54 13.17
CA ASN A 171 -5.22 10.30 14.28
C ASN A 171 -6.08 11.49 13.86
N ASP A 172 -6.69 11.43 12.68
CA ASP A 172 -7.44 12.56 12.09
C ASP A 172 -6.62 13.86 12.04
N SER A 173 -5.30 13.74 11.89
CA SER A 173 -4.38 14.88 12.06
C SER A 173 -4.31 15.79 10.84
N ILE A 174 -4.48 15.26 9.62
CA ILE A 174 -4.39 16.04 8.38
C ILE A 174 -5.68 16.85 8.20
N SER A 175 -5.57 18.17 8.35
CA SER A 175 -6.71 19.07 8.20
C SER A 175 -7.31 18.97 6.78
N GLY A 176 -8.63 18.81 6.69
CA GLY A 176 -9.35 18.75 5.40
C GLY A 176 -9.30 17.39 4.68
N PHE A 177 -8.66 16.37 5.28
CA PHE A 177 -8.54 15.06 4.63
C PHE A 177 -9.89 14.33 4.53
N ASN A 178 -10.79 14.47 5.51
CA ASN A 178 -12.08 13.78 5.46
C ASN A 178 -13.00 14.32 4.37
N GLU A 179 -12.77 15.56 3.92
CA GLU A 179 -13.53 16.22 2.86
C GLU A 179 -12.90 16.05 1.47
N ALA A 180 -11.56 16.13 1.37
CA ALA A 180 -10.84 16.17 0.09
C ALA A 180 -9.90 14.97 -0.14
N GLY A 181 -9.81 14.06 0.83
CA GLY A 181 -8.90 12.92 0.80
C GLY A 181 -7.44 13.33 0.64
N CYS A 182 -6.68 12.48 -0.04
CA CYS A 182 -5.24 12.69 -0.19
C CYS A 182 -4.87 13.89 -1.07
N MET A 183 -5.83 14.51 -1.77
CA MET A 183 -5.59 15.69 -2.62
C MET A 183 -5.12 16.89 -1.80
N ILE A 184 -5.50 16.99 -0.53
CA ILE A 184 -5.09 18.09 0.36
C ILE A 184 -3.57 18.13 0.61
N THR A 185 -2.88 17.02 0.32
CA THR A 185 -1.43 16.89 0.49
C THR A 185 -0.67 16.94 -0.84
N CYS A 186 -1.35 17.14 -1.96
CA CYS A 186 -0.75 17.22 -3.29
C CYS A 186 -0.39 18.67 -3.63
N HIS A 187 0.88 18.92 -3.94
CA HIS A 187 1.41 20.24 -4.30
C HIS A 187 1.83 20.23 -5.78
N ALA A 188 0.81 20.19 -6.65
CA ALA A 188 1.00 20.17 -8.10
C ALA A 188 1.64 21.46 -8.61
N GLY A 189 2.51 21.35 -9.62
CA GLY A 189 3.17 22.51 -10.25
C GLY A 189 4.40 23.03 -9.51
N GLU A 190 4.79 22.43 -8.39
CA GLU A 190 6.10 22.68 -7.79
C GLU A 190 7.21 22.10 -8.67
N ALA A 191 8.09 22.96 -9.21
CA ALA A 191 9.35 22.53 -9.81
C ALA A 191 10.18 21.76 -8.76
N GLU A 192 10.93 20.70 -9.07
CA GLU A 192 11.42 20.14 -10.34
C GLU A 192 10.62 18.93 -10.87
N LYS A 193 9.49 18.57 -10.22
CA LYS A 193 8.72 17.35 -10.54
C LYS A 193 7.48 17.66 -11.38
N ALA A 194 7.32 17.01 -12.53
CA ALA A 194 6.19 17.25 -13.43
C ALA A 194 4.80 17.02 -12.77
N TYR A 195 4.74 16.10 -11.80
CA TYR A 195 3.52 15.78 -11.04
C TYR A 195 3.47 16.46 -9.65
N GLY A 196 4.43 17.33 -9.35
CA GLY A 196 4.54 18.02 -8.06
C GLY A 196 5.08 17.14 -6.92
N ASN A 197 4.96 17.66 -5.70
CA ASN A 197 5.37 16.99 -4.47
C ASN A 197 4.15 16.59 -3.63
N LYS A 198 4.37 15.70 -2.66
CA LYS A 198 3.35 15.32 -1.69
C LYS A 198 3.88 15.51 -0.28
N TYR A 199 3.18 16.29 0.53
CA TYR A 199 3.49 16.56 1.93
C TYR A 199 2.28 17.17 2.64
N THR A 200 2.18 16.99 3.95
CA THR A 200 1.12 17.58 4.78
C THR A 200 1.38 19.08 5.02
N GLN A 201 0.33 19.85 5.29
CA GLN A 201 0.45 21.30 5.35
C GLN A 201 1.14 21.73 6.65
N ASN A 202 0.87 21.07 7.77
CA ASN A 202 1.32 21.49 9.10
C ASN A 202 2.18 20.42 9.78
N GLU A 203 3.13 20.87 10.61
CA GLU A 203 3.92 19.97 11.46
C GLU A 203 3.00 19.17 12.40
N GLY A 204 3.31 17.88 12.56
CA GLY A 204 2.52 16.95 13.36
C GLY A 204 1.35 16.30 12.63
N GLU A 205 1.01 16.76 11.41
CA GLU A 205 0.09 16.05 10.52
C GLU A 205 0.79 14.85 9.90
N LEU A 206 0.18 13.67 10.01
CA LEU A 206 0.75 12.41 9.54
C LEU A 206 -0.25 11.60 8.72
N GLY A 207 0.24 11.04 7.62
CA GLY A 207 -0.48 10.05 6.82
C GLY A 207 0.26 8.72 6.79
N ASP A 208 -0.46 7.62 6.83
CA ASP A 208 0.07 6.29 6.54
C ASP A 208 -0.14 5.98 5.06
N ILE A 209 0.82 5.35 4.37
CA ILE A 209 0.77 5.09 2.94
C ILE A 209 1.10 3.62 2.68
N TRP A 210 0.12 2.89 2.14
CA TRP A 210 0.36 1.55 1.61
C TRP A 210 0.53 1.64 0.10
N HIS A 211 1.68 1.23 -0.41
CA HIS A 211 2.05 1.47 -1.80
C HIS A 211 2.48 0.20 -2.53
N TRP A 212 1.53 -0.37 -3.26
CA TRP A 212 1.75 -1.52 -4.12
C TRP A 212 2.29 -1.11 -5.48
N LYS A 213 3.20 -1.93 -6.00
CA LYS A 213 3.91 -1.74 -7.26
C LYS A 213 3.95 -3.08 -7.99
N ARG A 214 3.40 -3.13 -9.20
CA ARG A 214 3.20 -4.38 -9.95
C ARG A 214 4.46 -5.24 -10.02
N VAL A 215 5.59 -4.64 -10.39
CA VAL A 215 6.85 -5.38 -10.57
C VAL A 215 7.57 -5.54 -9.25
N ARG A 216 7.66 -4.46 -8.46
CA ARG A 216 8.53 -4.41 -7.28
C ARG A 216 7.98 -5.12 -6.05
N THR A 217 6.68 -5.06 -5.80
CA THR A 217 6.08 -5.63 -4.59
C THR A 217 5.01 -6.68 -4.93
N GLY A 218 4.28 -6.50 -6.04
CA GLY A 218 3.23 -7.42 -6.47
C GLY A 218 3.73 -8.82 -6.85
N THR A 219 4.94 -8.92 -7.42
CA THR A 219 5.56 -10.20 -7.81
C THR A 219 5.96 -11.07 -6.63
N VAL A 220 6.07 -10.48 -5.44
CA VAL A 220 6.51 -11.16 -4.20
C VAL A 220 5.46 -11.10 -3.09
N GLY A 221 4.22 -10.70 -3.42
CA GLY A 221 3.11 -10.63 -2.46
C GLY A 221 3.30 -9.60 -1.34
N GLN A 222 3.99 -8.49 -1.63
CA GLN A 222 4.29 -7.42 -0.68
C GLN A 222 3.61 -6.10 -1.06
N VAL A 223 3.54 -5.19 -0.10
CA VAL A 223 3.15 -3.78 -0.25
C VAL A 223 4.15 -2.97 0.56
N ASP A 224 4.67 -1.87 0.01
CA ASP A 224 5.56 -1.00 0.78
C ASP A 224 4.74 -0.24 1.83
N ASP A 225 5.24 -0.25 3.06
CA ASP A 225 4.78 0.58 4.17
C ASP A 225 5.58 1.89 4.20
N GLN A 226 4.87 3.00 4.23
CA GLN A 226 5.39 4.33 3.99
C GLN A 226 4.58 5.33 4.83
N TYR A 227 5.15 6.49 5.12
CA TYR A 227 4.39 7.56 5.78
C TYR A 227 4.56 8.90 5.06
N LEU A 228 3.66 9.82 5.40
CA LEU A 228 3.59 11.18 4.90
C LEU A 228 3.70 12.17 6.05
N ASP A 229 4.60 13.15 5.93
CA ASP A 229 4.71 14.26 6.87
C ASP A 229 4.79 15.62 6.16
N SER A 230 5.08 16.67 6.94
CA SER A 230 5.13 18.05 6.48
C SER A 230 6.48 18.45 5.88
N THR A 231 7.41 17.51 5.67
CA THR A 231 8.73 17.80 5.11
C THR A 231 8.56 18.39 3.71
N ARG A 232 9.04 19.63 3.53
CA ARG A 232 8.97 20.33 2.24
C ARG A 232 10.03 19.80 1.28
N TYR A 233 9.78 19.96 0.00
CA TYR A 233 10.78 19.69 -1.02
C TYR A 233 11.98 20.64 -0.89
N SER A 234 13.18 20.07 -1.02
CA SER A 234 14.45 20.76 -1.21
C SER A 234 15.43 19.81 -1.92
N GLU A 235 16.62 20.29 -2.28
CA GLU A 235 17.66 19.42 -2.85
C GLU A 235 18.08 18.29 -1.89
N ASP A 236 17.98 18.51 -0.58
CA ASP A 236 18.30 17.51 0.45
C ASP A 236 17.09 16.61 0.79
N THR A 237 15.87 17.06 0.47
CA THR A 237 14.61 16.36 0.77
C THR A 237 13.81 16.12 -0.53
N LYS A 238 14.44 15.43 -1.48
CA LYS A 238 13.87 15.24 -2.83
C LYS A 238 12.55 14.50 -2.86
N GLU A 239 12.23 13.67 -1.87
CA GLU A 239 10.94 12.98 -1.74
C GLU A 239 9.89 13.79 -0.97
N ALA A 240 10.25 15.00 -0.52
CA ALA A 240 9.43 15.87 0.31
C ALA A 240 8.89 15.11 1.53
N GLY A 241 7.57 15.08 1.70
CA GLY A 241 6.93 14.47 2.87
C GLY A 241 6.82 12.96 2.79
N ARG A 242 7.15 12.33 1.66
CA ARG A 242 7.02 10.88 1.50
C ARG A 242 8.26 10.16 2.02
N HIS A 243 8.05 9.25 2.95
CA HIS A 243 9.11 8.45 3.57
C HIS A 243 8.78 6.96 3.46
N SER A 244 9.80 6.12 3.49
CA SER A 244 9.60 4.67 3.63
C SER A 244 9.87 4.28 5.07
N ASP A 245 9.05 3.37 5.61
CA ASP A 245 9.31 2.82 6.93
C ASP A 245 10.57 1.94 6.94
N PRO A 246 11.16 1.68 8.12
CA PRO A 246 12.31 0.81 8.25
C PRO A 246 12.08 -0.54 7.56
N LYS A 247 13.07 -0.94 6.75
CA LYS A 247 13.01 -2.19 6.02
C LYS A 247 13.37 -3.37 6.92
N ASP A 248 12.37 -4.04 7.47
CA ASP A 248 12.57 -5.22 8.33
C ASP A 248 12.74 -6.52 7.54
N SER A 249 12.18 -6.62 6.33
CA SER A 249 12.32 -7.79 5.45
C SER A 249 11.99 -7.48 3.99
N GLY A 250 12.16 -8.47 3.10
CA GLY A 250 11.66 -8.41 1.72
C GLY A 250 12.32 -7.37 0.81
N GLY A 251 11.52 -6.83 -0.12
CA GLY A 251 11.88 -5.73 -1.01
C GLY A 251 12.52 -6.14 -2.34
N TYR A 252 13.08 -5.14 -3.01
CA TYR A 252 13.54 -5.20 -4.39
C TYR A 252 14.83 -4.40 -4.58
N ALA A 253 15.54 -4.67 -5.67
CA ALA A 253 16.73 -3.92 -6.07
C ALA A 253 16.81 -3.81 -7.59
N ASP A 254 17.50 -2.79 -8.09
CA ASP A 254 17.81 -2.67 -9.51
C ASP A 254 18.80 -3.78 -9.90
N ASN A 255 18.50 -4.51 -10.98
CA ASN A 255 19.44 -5.46 -11.58
C ASN A 255 20.45 -4.71 -12.44
N GLN A 256 21.58 -4.27 -11.88
CA GLN A 256 22.61 -3.55 -12.63
C GLN A 256 24.00 -3.80 -12.04
N THR A 257 25.02 -3.77 -12.89
CA THR A 257 26.43 -3.79 -12.48
C THR A 257 26.79 -2.56 -11.66
N GLU A 258 27.90 -2.61 -10.91
CA GLU A 258 28.36 -1.49 -10.07
C GLU A 258 28.62 -0.21 -10.88
N ASP A 259 29.18 -0.36 -12.09
CA ASP A 259 29.42 0.72 -13.05
C ASP A 259 28.15 1.14 -13.83
N LYS A 260 27.02 0.45 -13.61
CA LYS A 260 25.72 0.66 -14.27
C LYS A 260 25.78 0.55 -15.80
N SER A 261 26.72 -0.22 -16.34
CA SER A 261 26.88 -0.43 -17.78
C SER A 261 26.03 -1.58 -18.33
N GLY A 262 25.44 -2.41 -17.47
CA GLY A 262 24.56 -3.50 -17.89
C GLY A 262 23.86 -4.22 -16.74
N PRO A 263 23.10 -5.28 -17.03
CA PRO A 263 22.49 -6.14 -16.01
C PRO A 263 23.56 -6.92 -15.22
N ALA A 264 23.34 -7.09 -13.91
CA ALA A 264 24.22 -7.88 -13.05
C ALA A 264 23.87 -9.37 -13.02
N PHE A 265 22.60 -9.70 -13.28
CA PHE A 265 22.06 -11.05 -13.23
C PHE A 265 21.22 -11.36 -14.46
N THR A 266 21.14 -12.64 -14.79
CA THR A 266 20.10 -13.18 -15.67
C THR A 266 19.16 -14.14 -14.91
N GLY A 267 18.12 -14.62 -15.58
CA GLY A 267 17.15 -15.55 -15.05
C GLY A 267 16.58 -16.47 -16.14
N PRO A 268 15.81 -17.50 -15.76
CA PRO A 268 15.33 -18.54 -16.68
C PRO A 268 14.40 -18.00 -17.78
N ASN A 269 13.75 -16.86 -17.55
CA ASN A 269 12.79 -16.25 -18.47
C ASN A 269 13.38 -15.07 -19.26
N GLN A 270 14.71 -14.95 -19.33
CA GLN A 270 15.41 -13.91 -20.10
C GLN A 270 15.98 -14.46 -21.44
N PRO A 271 15.89 -13.69 -22.55
CA PRO A 271 15.38 -12.33 -22.61
C PRO A 271 13.86 -12.33 -22.47
N ALA A 272 13.28 -11.21 -22.01
CA ALA A 272 11.83 -11.06 -21.92
C ALA A 272 11.19 -11.45 -23.27
N ASN A 273 10.40 -12.53 -23.26
CA ASN A 273 9.72 -13.07 -24.44
C ASN A 273 8.23 -12.68 -24.44
N ASP A 274 7.39 -13.30 -25.28
CA ASP A 274 5.95 -13.01 -25.36
C ASP A 274 5.19 -13.20 -24.02
N SER A 275 5.77 -13.90 -23.03
CA SER A 275 5.25 -13.96 -21.65
C SER A 275 5.41 -12.65 -20.87
N GLY A 276 6.36 -11.79 -21.29
CA GLY A 276 6.49 -10.41 -20.84
C GLY A 276 6.95 -10.24 -19.39
N GLU A 277 7.82 -11.12 -18.87
CA GLU A 277 8.44 -10.95 -17.55
C GLU A 277 9.73 -10.11 -17.65
N TYR A 278 9.74 -8.96 -16.97
CA TYR A 278 10.83 -7.98 -16.99
C TYR A 278 11.58 -7.90 -15.65
N TRP A 279 11.41 -8.91 -14.80
CA TRP A 279 12.05 -9.03 -13.48
C TRP A 279 12.66 -10.41 -13.30
N ILE A 280 13.44 -10.56 -12.23
CA ILE A 280 14.05 -11.83 -11.80
C ILE A 280 13.77 -11.96 -10.31
N LEU A 281 13.15 -13.05 -9.87
CA LEU A 281 12.99 -13.30 -8.45
C LEU A 281 14.34 -13.64 -7.82
N ASP A 282 14.52 -13.36 -6.53
CA ASP A 282 15.82 -13.54 -5.87
C ASP A 282 16.33 -14.98 -5.95
N ASN A 283 15.43 -15.97 -5.85
CA ASN A 283 15.71 -17.39 -5.99
C ASN A 283 15.95 -17.86 -7.44
N GLU A 284 15.74 -17.00 -8.44
CA GLU A 284 15.93 -17.28 -9.86
C GLU A 284 17.21 -16.66 -10.41
N LYS A 285 17.93 -15.86 -9.61
CA LYS A 285 19.16 -15.18 -10.02
C LYS A 285 20.21 -16.18 -10.49
N GLN A 286 20.77 -15.88 -11.65
CA GLN A 286 21.90 -16.57 -12.25
C GLN A 286 22.99 -15.56 -12.59
N ASP A 287 24.25 -16.00 -12.57
CA ASP A 287 25.37 -15.18 -13.04
C ASP A 287 25.09 -14.70 -14.45
N PHE A 288 25.29 -13.40 -14.68
CA PHE A 288 25.00 -12.83 -15.98
C PHE A 288 25.92 -13.41 -17.05
N ALA A 289 25.32 -14.00 -18.08
CA ALA A 289 25.98 -14.49 -19.28
C ALA A 289 25.42 -13.78 -20.51
N ASP A 290 26.26 -12.99 -21.16
CA ASP A 290 25.88 -12.19 -22.33
C ASP A 290 25.77 -13.07 -23.59
N THR A 291 24.62 -13.72 -23.73
CA THR A 291 24.32 -14.72 -24.78
C THR A 291 23.15 -14.29 -25.68
N TYR A 292 22.74 -13.03 -25.58
CA TYR A 292 21.55 -12.44 -26.19
C TYR A 292 21.85 -11.67 -27.48
#